data_AF-A0A7Y2XHL0-F1
#
_entry.id   AF-A0A7Y2XHL0-F1
#
_cell.length_a   1.000
_cell.length_b   1.000
_cell.length_c   1.000
_cell.angle_alpha   90.00
_cell.angle_beta   90.00
_cell.angle_gamma   90.00
#
_symmetry.space_group_name_H-M   'P 1'
#
loop_
_entity.id
_entity.type
_entity.pdbx_description
1 polymer ?
#
loop_
_entity_poly.entity_id
_entity_poly.type
_entity_poly.pdbx_seq_one_letter_code
_entity_poly.pdbx_strand_id
1 'polypeptide(L)'
;MNRLVLLLLMLVVVLSPLPLGSNREWSWTLCALLVSLITLLWVVTRSWRGGEVQRVMHPAIPLLFLAACAWVVVQAAVWAPQSWGHPLWGQAAAVLGIELPGLVSLSAEDSWTALLRLLSYALVFFLAFQLGRERSRAHAMMLWLATAGVVYALFGLVVFWSGESPEWLFRGEVLLPDLRSTFINRNHFATWQGLTLLCAIVLLYMRIAKSRTRPYA
;
A
#
# COMPACT_ATOMS: atom_id res chain seq x y z
N MET A 1 -21.31 -10.34 -2.76
CA MET A 1 -20.70 -9.00 -2.97
C MET A 1 -19.50 -8.76 -2.07
N ASN A 2 -19.63 -8.73 -0.74
CA ASN A 2 -18.47 -8.53 0.16
C ASN A 2 -17.30 -9.51 -0.06
N ARG A 3 -17.60 -10.78 -0.39
CA ARG A 3 -16.59 -11.78 -0.75
C ARG A 3 -15.85 -11.43 -2.06
N LEU A 4 -16.55 -10.86 -3.04
CA LEU A 4 -15.95 -10.41 -4.30
C LEU A 4 -15.04 -9.21 -4.06
N VAL A 5 -15.51 -8.19 -3.33
CA VAL A 5 -14.68 -7.01 -2.98
C VAL A 5 -13.45 -7.44 -2.19
N LEU A 6 -13.60 -8.37 -1.24
CA LEU A 6 -12.48 -8.94 -0.49
C LEU A 6 -11.48 -9.64 -1.41
N LEU A 7 -11.96 -10.50 -2.31
CA LEU A 7 -11.11 -11.20 -3.26
C LEU A 7 -10.35 -10.22 -4.17
N LEU A 8 -11.02 -9.21 -4.73
CA LEU A 8 -10.39 -8.19 -5.55
C LEU A 8 -9.34 -7.40 -4.77
N LEU A 9 -9.66 -6.98 -3.53
CA LEU A 9 -8.70 -6.30 -2.65
C LEU A 9 -7.48 -7.18 -2.38
N MET A 10 -7.68 -8.43 -2.00
CA MET A 10 -6.58 -9.35 -1.68
C MET A 10 -5.72 -9.65 -2.90
N LEU A 11 -6.32 -9.78 -4.10
CA LEU A 11 -5.55 -9.92 -5.33
C LEU A 11 -4.65 -8.71 -5.57
N VAL A 12 -5.17 -7.48 -5.42
CA VAL A 12 -4.34 -6.27 -5.56
C VAL A 12 -3.20 -6.26 -4.53
N VAL A 13 -3.49 -6.54 -3.25
CA VAL A 13 -2.49 -6.52 -2.17
C VAL A 13 -1.44 -7.62 -2.32
N VAL A 14 -1.83 -8.83 -2.71
CA VAL A 14 -0.92 -9.97 -2.85
C VAL A 14 -0.11 -9.89 -4.14
N LEU A 15 -0.64 -9.28 -5.21
CA LEU A 15 0.07 -9.12 -6.47
C LEU A 15 0.91 -7.83 -6.52
N SER A 16 0.67 -6.85 -5.66
CA SER A 16 1.43 -5.59 -5.65
C SER A 16 2.95 -5.77 -5.49
N PRO A 17 3.47 -6.80 -4.79
CA PRO A 17 4.91 -7.01 -4.74
C PRO A 17 5.51 -7.54 -6.03
N LEU A 18 4.75 -8.20 -6.91
CA LEU A 18 5.26 -8.80 -8.15
C LEU A 18 6.02 -7.80 -9.04
N PRO A 19 5.47 -6.62 -9.37
CA PRO A 19 6.16 -5.62 -10.19
C PRO A 19 7.20 -4.85 -9.36
N LEU A 20 8.29 -5.52 -8.99
CA LEU A 20 9.43 -4.91 -8.30
C LEU A 20 9.06 -4.25 -6.96
N GLY A 21 8.13 -4.83 -6.20
CA GLY A 21 7.60 -4.21 -4.98
C GLY A 21 6.63 -3.05 -5.26
N SER A 22 6.05 -2.97 -6.46
CA SER A 22 5.38 -1.79 -6.99
C SER A 22 6.26 -0.54 -6.96
N ASN A 23 7.56 -0.69 -7.28
CA ASN A 23 8.52 0.42 -7.33
C ASN A 23 8.65 1.04 -8.74
N ARG A 24 7.63 0.92 -9.58
CA ARG A 24 7.58 1.51 -10.92
C ARG A 24 6.29 2.30 -11.10
N GLU A 25 6.36 3.40 -11.85
CA GLU A 25 5.26 4.36 -12.04
C GLU A 25 3.95 3.74 -12.47
N TRP A 26 4.01 2.91 -13.51
CA TRP A 26 2.84 2.19 -14.03
C TRP A 26 2.21 1.28 -12.97
N SER A 27 3.01 0.69 -12.08
CA SER A 27 2.56 -0.29 -11.11
C SER A 27 1.79 0.34 -9.96
N TRP A 28 2.35 1.38 -9.34
CA TRP A 28 1.64 2.06 -8.26
C TRP A 28 0.41 2.81 -8.77
N THR A 29 0.46 3.32 -10.00
CA THR A 29 -0.69 3.99 -10.65
C THR A 29 -1.81 2.99 -10.95
N LEU A 30 -1.47 1.79 -11.45
CA LEU A 30 -2.43 0.71 -11.64
C LEU A 30 -3.04 0.28 -10.31
N CYS A 31 -2.24 0.10 -9.26
CA CYS A 31 -2.74 -0.24 -7.93
C CYS A 31 -3.70 0.85 -7.41
N ALA A 32 -3.34 2.13 -7.55
CA ALA A 32 -4.18 3.26 -7.15
C ALA A 32 -5.54 3.23 -7.87
N LEU A 33 -5.54 3.02 -9.19
CA LEU A 33 -6.75 2.93 -10.00
C LEU A 33 -7.62 1.75 -9.55
N LEU A 34 -7.05 0.55 -9.45
CA LEU A 34 -7.78 -0.66 -9.06
C LEU A 34 -8.40 -0.52 -7.66
N VAL A 35 -7.65 -0.03 -6.67
CA VAL A 35 -8.17 0.18 -5.31
C VAL A 35 -9.28 1.22 -5.30
N SER A 36 -9.17 2.28 -6.10
CA SER A 36 -10.21 3.30 -6.25
C SER A 36 -11.49 2.72 -6.83
N LEU A 37 -11.40 1.90 -7.88
CA LEU A 37 -12.55 1.21 -8.50
C LEU A 37 -13.19 0.20 -7.53
N ILE A 38 -12.38 -0.56 -6.80
CA ILE A 38 -12.88 -1.50 -5.77
C ILE A 38 -13.59 -0.74 -4.66
N THR A 39 -13.07 0.42 -4.26
CA THR A 39 -13.71 1.28 -3.25
C THR A 39 -15.04 1.81 -3.77
N LEU A 40 -15.09 2.32 -5.01
CA LEU A 40 -16.32 2.80 -5.62
C LEU A 40 -17.38 1.68 -5.68
N LEU A 41 -16.99 0.48 -6.12
CA LEU A 41 -17.86 -0.70 -6.13
C LEU A 41 -18.39 -1.02 -4.72
N TRP A 42 -17.54 -0.95 -3.70
CA TRP A 42 -17.95 -1.17 -2.31
C TRP A 42 -18.95 -0.11 -1.84
N VAL A 43 -18.72 1.17 -2.15
CA VAL A 43 -19.63 2.28 -1.79
C VAL A 43 -20.99 2.10 -2.46
N VAL A 44 -21.02 1.91 -3.78
CA VAL A 44 -22.27 1.74 -4.56
C VAL A 44 -23.08 0.55 -4.05
N THR A 45 -22.43 -0.59 -3.85
CA THR A 45 -23.12 -1.80 -3.38
C THR A 45 -23.64 -1.69 -1.95
N ARG A 46 -23.03 -0.85 -1.12
CA ARG A 46 -23.48 -0.59 0.25
C ARG A 46 -24.62 0.40 0.31
N SER A 47 -24.55 1.48 -0.47
CA SER A 47 -25.62 2.50 -0.55
C SER A 47 -26.93 1.90 -1.02
N TRP A 48 -26.90 0.97 -1.99
CA TRP A 48 -28.10 0.27 -2.45
C TRP A 48 -28.69 -0.74 -1.46
N ARG A 49 -27.92 -1.20 -0.48
CA ARG A 49 -28.35 -2.25 0.47
C ARG A 49 -28.64 -1.71 1.87
N GLY A 50 -28.61 -0.39 2.06
CA GLY A 50 -28.89 0.25 3.36
C GLY A 50 -27.91 -0.14 4.48
N GLY A 51 -26.68 -0.55 4.14
CA GLY A 51 -25.74 -1.07 5.14
C GLY A 51 -25.06 0.03 5.95
N GLU A 52 -25.19 0.03 7.28
CA GLU A 52 -24.57 1.02 8.16
C GLU A 52 -23.03 1.02 8.08
N VAL A 53 -22.41 2.13 7.68
CA VAL A 53 -20.95 2.31 7.80
C VAL A 53 -20.64 2.50 9.28
N GLN A 54 -19.89 1.58 9.89
CA GLN A 54 -19.53 1.77 11.28
C GLN A 54 -18.47 2.86 11.45
N ARG A 55 -18.78 3.78 12.36
CA ARG A 55 -18.00 4.98 12.70
C ARG A 55 -17.12 4.78 13.94
N VAL A 56 -16.62 3.57 14.17
CA VAL A 56 -15.83 3.24 15.38
C VAL A 56 -14.42 3.87 15.33
N MET A 57 -14.11 4.67 14.30
CA MET A 57 -12.86 5.40 14.21
C MET A 57 -13.02 6.78 14.85
N HIS A 58 -12.13 7.12 15.79
CA HIS A 58 -12.10 8.43 16.41
C HIS A 58 -11.97 9.52 15.31
N PRO A 59 -12.78 10.59 15.32
CA PRO A 59 -12.84 11.58 14.24
C PRO A 59 -11.52 12.33 14.02
N ALA A 60 -10.64 12.37 15.03
CA ALA A 60 -9.29 12.92 14.86
C ALA A 60 -8.44 12.15 13.82
N ILE A 61 -8.62 10.84 13.67
CA ILE A 61 -7.82 10.04 12.70
C ILE A 61 -8.07 10.49 11.26
N PRO A 62 -9.32 10.50 10.74
CA PRO A 62 -9.54 10.99 9.39
C PRO A 62 -9.26 12.49 9.27
N LEU A 63 -9.47 13.29 10.31
CA LEU A 63 -9.16 14.72 10.29
C LEU A 63 -7.66 14.98 10.13
N LEU A 64 -6.81 14.32 10.92
CA LEU A 64 -5.36 14.45 10.84
C LEU A 64 -4.82 13.92 9.51
N PHE A 65 -5.40 12.83 9.00
CA PHE A 65 -5.06 12.32 7.68
C PHE A 65 -5.41 13.32 6.57
N LEU A 66 -6.62 13.89 6.60
CA LEU A 66 -7.04 14.91 5.63
C LEU A 66 -6.21 16.18 5.75
N ALA A 67 -5.79 16.56 6.97
CA ALA A 67 -4.87 17.68 7.18
C ALA A 67 -3.51 17.41 6.52
N ALA A 68 -2.96 16.19 6.64
CA ALA A 68 -1.74 15.81 5.95
C ALA A 68 -1.91 15.85 4.41
N CYS A 69 -3.02 15.34 3.88
CA CYS A 69 -3.32 15.43 2.44
C CYS A 69 -3.45 16.88 1.96
N ALA A 70 -4.20 17.71 2.71
CA ALA A 70 -4.36 19.13 2.42
C ALA A 70 -3.03 19.86 2.43
N TRP A 71 -2.12 19.51 3.35
CA TRP A 71 -0.78 20.05 3.39
C TRP A 71 0.04 19.68 2.14
N VAL A 72 -0.02 18.44 1.66
CA VAL A 72 0.63 18.06 0.40
C VAL A 72 0.08 18.85 -0.80
N VAL A 73 -1.23 19.08 -0.84
CA VAL A 73 -1.87 19.93 -1.86
C VAL A 73 -1.34 21.35 -1.79
N VAL A 74 -1.28 21.95 -0.60
CA VAL A 74 -0.70 23.30 -0.39
C VAL A 74 0.75 23.34 -0.85
N GLN A 75 1.53 22.29 -0.58
CA GLN A 75 2.94 22.27 -0.97
C GLN A 75 3.18 22.28 -2.48
N ALA A 76 2.26 21.70 -3.25
CA ALA A 76 2.36 21.56 -4.71
C ALA A 76 1.50 22.58 -5.48
N ALA A 77 0.71 23.39 -4.78
CA ALA A 77 -0.22 24.34 -5.38
C ALA A 77 0.44 25.67 -5.73
N VAL A 78 0.19 26.15 -6.95
CA VAL A 78 0.64 27.47 -7.42
C VAL A 78 -0.02 28.63 -6.66
N TRP A 79 -1.20 28.38 -6.06
CA TRP A 79 -1.94 29.39 -5.28
C TRP A 79 -1.41 29.57 -3.85
N ALA A 80 -0.45 28.75 -3.39
CA ALA A 80 0.13 28.91 -2.07
C ALA A 80 0.81 30.29 -1.93
N PRO A 81 0.83 30.89 -0.72
CA PRO A 81 1.49 32.17 -0.51
C PRO A 81 2.95 32.14 -0.99
N GLN A 82 3.35 33.10 -1.84
CA GLN A 82 4.70 33.18 -2.39
C GLN A 82 5.78 33.24 -1.30
N SER A 83 5.46 33.81 -0.13
CA SER A 83 6.33 33.85 1.05
C SER A 83 6.69 32.47 1.62
N TRP A 84 5.94 31.42 1.27
CA TRP A 84 6.22 30.05 1.70
C TRP A 84 7.03 29.26 0.67
N GLY A 85 7.25 29.84 -0.52
CA GLY A 85 8.03 29.21 -1.58
C GLY A 85 9.48 28.99 -1.17
N HIS A 86 10.07 27.90 -1.63
CA HIS A 86 11.46 27.60 -1.32
C HIS A 86 12.41 28.60 -2.03
N PRO A 87 13.42 29.19 -1.34
CA PRO A 87 14.31 30.20 -1.93
C PRO A 87 15.06 29.76 -3.18
N LEU A 88 15.26 28.44 -3.35
CA LEU A 88 15.89 27.87 -4.55
C LEU A 88 15.13 28.18 -5.84
N TRP A 89 13.81 28.39 -5.80
CA TRP A 89 13.05 28.78 -7.00
C TRP A 89 13.51 30.15 -7.52
N GLY A 90 13.76 31.10 -6.63
CA GLY A 90 14.30 32.42 -6.99
C GLY A 90 15.75 32.34 -7.51
N GLN A 91 16.58 31.48 -6.91
CA GLN A 91 17.95 31.25 -7.37
C GLN A 91 17.97 30.59 -8.75
N ALA A 92 17.12 29.57 -8.97
CA ALA A 92 16.98 28.91 -10.26
C ALA A 92 16.45 29.87 -11.34
N ALA A 93 15.45 30.70 -11.01
CA ALA A 93 14.92 31.72 -11.90
C ALA A 93 16.01 32.72 -12.33
N ALA A 94 16.85 33.17 -11.39
CA ALA A 94 17.96 34.08 -11.68
C ALA A 94 19.02 33.46 -12.62
N VAL A 95 19.32 32.16 -12.46
CA VAL A 95 20.28 31.44 -13.32
C VAL A 95 19.69 31.16 -14.70
N LEU A 96 18.42 30.75 -14.76
CA LEU A 96 17.75 30.36 -15.99
C LEU A 96 17.22 31.55 -16.80
N GLY A 97 17.14 32.74 -16.20
CA GLY A 97 16.61 33.95 -16.84
C GLY A 97 15.11 33.88 -17.15
N ILE A 98 14.37 32.96 -16.53
CA ILE A 98 12.93 32.80 -16.67
C ILE A 98 12.25 32.90 -15.30
N GLU A 99 11.03 33.40 -15.27
CA GLU A 99 10.21 33.35 -14.05
C GLU A 99 9.77 31.90 -13.79
N LEU A 100 10.02 31.43 -12.57
CA LEU A 100 9.57 30.13 -12.10
C LEU A 100 8.54 30.32 -10.99
N PRO A 101 7.47 29.50 -10.94
CA PRO A 101 6.51 29.57 -9.85
C PRO A 101 7.20 29.21 -8.53
N GLY A 102 7.14 30.12 -7.55
CA GLY A 102 7.61 29.86 -6.19
C GLY A 102 6.68 28.86 -5.48
N LEU A 103 7.04 27.58 -5.48
CA LEU A 103 6.31 26.52 -4.78
C LEU A 103 6.99 26.19 -3.44
N VAL A 104 6.20 25.73 -2.47
CA VAL A 104 6.76 25.27 -1.18
C VAL A 104 7.60 24.01 -1.40
N SER A 105 7.11 23.10 -2.25
CA SER A 105 7.85 21.91 -2.67
C SER A 105 8.88 22.23 -3.75
N LEU A 106 10.03 21.57 -3.69
CA LEU A 106 11.04 21.58 -4.76
C LEU A 106 10.71 20.61 -5.90
N SER A 107 9.81 19.65 -5.65
CA SER A 107 9.31 18.71 -6.65
C SER A 107 7.80 18.56 -6.50
N ALA A 108 7.06 19.41 -7.19
CA ALA A 108 5.60 19.40 -7.15
C ALA A 108 5.02 18.11 -7.75
N GLU A 109 5.64 17.57 -8.80
CA GLU A 109 5.23 16.33 -9.44
C GLU A 109 5.36 15.12 -8.49
N ASP A 110 6.46 15.01 -7.77
CA ASP A 110 6.64 13.97 -6.74
C ASP A 110 5.63 14.13 -5.60
N SER A 111 5.25 15.37 -5.28
CA SER A 111 4.25 15.66 -4.25
C SER A 111 2.87 15.14 -4.65
N TRP A 112 2.47 15.32 -5.91
CA TRP A 112 1.22 14.73 -6.44
C TRP A 112 1.26 13.21 -6.48
N THR A 113 2.39 12.63 -6.88
CA THR A 113 2.60 11.17 -6.87
C THR A 113 2.54 10.61 -5.45
N ALA A 114 3.14 11.29 -4.48
CA ALA A 114 3.07 10.93 -3.07
C ALA A 114 1.63 10.99 -2.54
N LEU A 115 0.85 12.03 -2.91
CA LEU A 115 -0.55 12.15 -2.55
C LEU A 115 -1.39 11.00 -3.10
N LEU A 116 -1.23 10.65 -4.38
CA LEU A 116 -1.89 9.52 -5.02
C LEU A 116 -1.61 8.22 -4.23
N ARG A 117 -0.34 7.95 -3.91
CA ARG A 117 0.07 6.76 -3.16
C ARG A 117 -0.51 6.75 -1.75
N LEU A 118 -0.46 7.88 -1.04
CA LEU A 118 -0.99 8.01 0.31
C LEU A 118 -2.50 7.75 0.35
N LEU A 119 -3.26 8.33 -0.57
CA LEU A 119 -4.69 8.09 -0.71
C LEU A 119 -4.97 6.62 -1.03
N SER A 120 -4.19 6.02 -1.91
CA SER A 120 -4.33 4.59 -2.26
C SER A 120 -4.13 3.68 -1.06
N TYR A 121 -3.09 3.93 -0.24
CA TYR A 121 -2.87 3.19 1.00
C TYR A 121 -4.01 3.37 2.00
N ALA A 122 -4.56 4.59 2.11
CA ALA A 122 -5.71 4.87 2.95
C ALA A 122 -6.97 4.13 2.48
N LEU A 123 -7.19 4.00 1.16
CA LEU A 123 -8.29 3.22 0.61
C LEU A 123 -8.12 1.72 0.88
N VAL A 124 -6.91 1.16 0.71
CA VAL A 124 -6.60 -0.23 1.09
C VAL A 124 -6.89 -0.45 2.56
N PHE A 125 -6.41 0.43 3.44
CA PHE A 125 -6.67 0.37 4.87
C PHE A 125 -8.17 0.44 5.17
N PHE A 126 -8.89 1.40 4.58
CA PHE A 126 -10.32 1.57 4.78
C PHE A 126 -11.11 0.31 4.38
N LEU A 127 -10.82 -0.26 3.20
CA LEU A 127 -11.47 -1.48 2.75
C LEU A 127 -11.11 -2.67 3.65
N ALA A 128 -9.85 -2.82 4.02
CA ALA A 128 -9.40 -3.87 4.93
C ALA A 128 -10.09 -3.77 6.29
N PHE A 129 -10.20 -2.56 6.85
CA PHE A 129 -10.88 -2.27 8.10
C PHE A 129 -12.37 -2.60 8.02
N GLN A 130 -13.06 -2.20 6.94
CA GLN A 130 -14.49 -2.45 6.77
C GLN A 130 -14.82 -3.92 6.46
N LEU A 131 -13.96 -4.60 5.70
CA LEU A 131 -14.18 -6.00 5.33
C LEU A 131 -13.76 -6.96 6.45
N GLY A 132 -12.70 -6.63 7.19
CA GLY A 132 -12.18 -7.39 8.32
C GLY A 132 -13.06 -7.38 9.58
N ARG A 133 -14.18 -6.63 9.57
CA ARG A 133 -15.15 -6.62 10.68
C ARG A 133 -15.76 -7.99 10.99
N GLU A 134 -15.90 -8.82 9.97
CA GLU A 134 -16.40 -10.18 10.14
C GLU A 134 -15.23 -11.12 10.37
N ARG A 135 -15.27 -11.88 11.47
CA ARG A 135 -14.19 -12.79 11.88
C ARG A 135 -13.78 -13.76 10.77
N SER A 136 -14.74 -14.25 9.98
CA SER A 136 -14.48 -15.13 8.83
C SER A 136 -13.60 -14.46 7.76
N ARG A 137 -13.87 -13.18 7.46
CA ARG A 137 -13.14 -12.39 6.46
C ARG A 137 -11.78 -11.94 6.97
N ALA A 138 -11.67 -11.51 8.24
CA ALA A 138 -10.38 -11.21 8.85
C ALA A 138 -9.45 -12.43 8.83
N HIS A 139 -9.99 -13.60 9.19
CA HIS A 139 -9.24 -14.86 9.12
C HIS A 139 -8.81 -15.19 7.69
N ALA A 140 -9.70 -15.00 6.70
CA ALA A 140 -9.36 -15.20 5.29
C ALA A 140 -8.25 -14.24 4.84
N MET A 141 -8.31 -12.95 5.19
CA MET A 141 -7.27 -11.96 4.86
C MET A 141 -5.91 -12.36 5.43
N MET A 142 -5.86 -12.79 6.70
CA MET A 142 -4.64 -13.30 7.32
C MET A 142 -4.09 -14.51 6.57
N LEU A 143 -4.95 -15.43 6.13
CA LEU A 143 -4.54 -16.60 5.36
C LEU A 143 -3.95 -16.21 4.00
N TRP A 144 -4.61 -15.31 3.26
CA TRP A 144 -4.10 -14.76 2.00
C TRP A 144 -2.71 -14.14 2.17
N LEU A 145 -2.51 -13.31 3.19
CA LEU A 145 -1.22 -12.67 3.47
C LEU A 145 -0.15 -13.69 3.88
N ALA A 146 -0.49 -14.65 4.75
CA ALA A 146 0.45 -15.69 5.16
C ALA A 146 0.87 -16.58 3.98
N THR A 147 -0.08 -17.02 3.15
CA THR A 147 0.21 -17.80 1.94
C THR A 147 1.05 -17.00 0.95
N ALA A 148 0.74 -15.72 0.73
CA ALA A 148 1.57 -14.85 -0.10
C ALA A 148 2.99 -14.76 0.43
N GLY A 149 3.17 -14.53 1.74
CA GLY A 149 4.48 -14.51 2.39
C GLY A 149 5.28 -15.78 2.14
N VAL A 150 4.66 -16.96 2.24
CA VAL A 150 5.32 -18.25 1.93
C VAL A 150 5.74 -18.31 0.46
N VAL A 151 4.84 -17.96 -0.47
CA VAL A 151 5.14 -17.97 -1.92
C VAL A 151 6.30 -17.04 -2.25
N TYR A 152 6.30 -15.81 -1.73
CA TYR A 152 7.38 -14.85 -1.95
C TYR A 152 8.69 -15.27 -1.29
N ALA A 153 8.65 -15.89 -0.11
CA ALA A 153 9.84 -16.45 0.54
C ALA A 153 10.46 -17.58 -0.29
N LEU A 154 9.64 -18.53 -0.75
CA LEU A 154 10.10 -19.64 -1.60
C LEU A 154 10.68 -19.13 -2.92
N PHE A 155 9.99 -18.20 -3.59
CA PHE A 155 10.51 -17.58 -4.81
C PHE A 155 11.84 -16.88 -4.57
N GLY A 156 11.96 -16.10 -3.50
CA GLY A 156 13.20 -15.43 -3.14
C GLY A 156 14.35 -16.41 -2.87
N LEU A 157 14.08 -17.51 -2.17
CA LEU A 157 15.09 -18.54 -1.89
C LEU A 157 15.56 -19.24 -3.16
N VAL A 158 14.64 -19.56 -4.07
CA VAL A 158 14.99 -20.14 -5.39
C VAL A 158 15.89 -19.19 -6.17
N VAL A 159 15.53 -17.91 -6.27
CA VAL A 159 16.34 -16.90 -6.95
C VAL A 159 17.72 -16.76 -6.28
N PHE A 160 17.76 -16.64 -4.95
CA PHE A 160 19.00 -16.49 -4.19
C PHE A 160 19.97 -17.67 -4.38
N TRP A 161 19.48 -18.91 -4.31
CA TRP A 161 20.34 -20.09 -4.49
C TRP A 161 20.66 -20.41 -5.94
N SER A 162 19.82 -20.00 -6.90
CA SER A 162 20.12 -20.17 -8.31
C SER A 162 21.32 -19.32 -8.76
N GLY A 163 21.62 -18.23 -8.03
CA GLY A 163 22.64 -17.25 -8.42
C GLY A 163 22.26 -16.42 -9.64
N GLU A 164 21.10 -16.67 -10.25
CA GLU A 164 20.58 -15.96 -11.42
C GLU A 164 19.43 -15.02 -11.02
N SER A 165 19.52 -13.77 -11.46
CA SER A 165 18.42 -12.81 -11.34
C SER A 165 17.51 -12.91 -12.57
N PRO A 166 16.21 -13.25 -12.41
CA PRO A 166 15.32 -13.38 -13.57
C PRO A 166 15.23 -12.09 -14.38
N GLU A 167 15.76 -12.10 -15.60
CA GLU A 167 15.84 -10.91 -16.48
C GLU A 167 14.46 -10.34 -16.80
N TRP A 168 13.45 -11.20 -16.97
CA TRP A 168 12.06 -10.78 -17.22
C TRP A 168 11.48 -9.94 -16.07
N LEU A 169 11.97 -10.14 -14.85
CA LEU A 169 11.51 -9.45 -13.65
C LEU A 169 12.36 -8.20 -13.37
N PHE A 170 13.69 -8.32 -13.47
CA PHE A 170 14.65 -7.27 -13.10
C PHE A 170 15.18 -6.45 -14.28
N ARG A 171 14.78 -6.76 -15.52
CA ARG A 171 15.19 -6.08 -16.76
C ARG A 171 16.71 -5.85 -16.87
N GLY A 172 17.50 -6.85 -16.47
CA GLY A 172 18.96 -6.81 -16.54
C GLY A 172 19.65 -6.06 -15.40
N GLU A 173 18.92 -5.62 -14.36
CA GLU A 173 19.55 -5.11 -13.14
C GLU A 173 20.24 -6.26 -12.39
N VAL A 174 21.57 -6.21 -12.30
CA VAL A 174 22.36 -7.14 -11.50
C VAL A 174 22.16 -6.81 -10.03
N LEU A 175 21.38 -7.65 -9.34
CA LEU A 175 21.15 -7.51 -7.91
C LEU A 175 22.37 -7.98 -7.11
N LEU A 176 22.64 -7.29 -6.01
CA LEU A 176 23.58 -7.76 -4.99
C LEU A 176 23.12 -9.14 -4.44
N PRO A 177 24.05 -9.98 -3.93
CA PRO A 177 23.76 -11.32 -3.41
C PRO A 177 23.03 -11.28 -2.05
N ASP A 178 21.83 -10.72 -2.04
CA ASP A 178 20.93 -10.63 -0.90
C ASP A 178 19.58 -11.29 -1.24
N LEU A 179 18.88 -11.81 -0.23
CA LEU A 179 17.53 -12.34 -0.39
C LEU A 179 16.51 -11.19 -0.52
N ARG A 180 15.93 -11.00 -1.72
CA ARG A 180 14.99 -9.88 -2.00
C ARG A 180 13.65 -10.30 -2.58
N SER A 181 13.47 -11.56 -2.96
CA SER A 181 12.29 -12.02 -3.70
C SER A 181 12.03 -11.12 -4.90
N THR A 182 10.83 -10.57 -5.07
CA THR A 182 10.50 -9.62 -6.15
C THR A 182 10.83 -8.17 -5.84
N PHE A 183 11.42 -7.82 -4.68
CA PHE A 183 11.65 -6.42 -4.30
C PHE A 183 13.04 -5.94 -4.76
N ILE A 184 13.15 -4.67 -5.17
CA ILE A 184 14.47 -4.07 -5.46
C ILE A 184 15.28 -3.89 -4.17
N ASN A 185 14.62 -3.51 -3.07
CA ASN A 185 15.26 -3.20 -1.80
C ASN A 185 14.96 -4.28 -0.75
N ARG A 186 16.02 -4.88 -0.20
CA ARG A 186 15.96 -5.95 0.81
C ARG A 186 15.19 -5.59 2.07
N ASN A 187 15.23 -4.33 2.49
CA ASN A 187 14.55 -3.88 3.70
C ASN A 187 13.03 -3.86 3.51
N HIS A 188 12.55 -3.58 2.28
CA HIS A 188 11.14 -3.69 1.96
C HIS A 188 10.67 -5.15 1.96
N PHE A 189 11.48 -6.06 1.40
CA PHE A 189 11.18 -7.49 1.47
C PHE A 189 11.15 -8.01 2.92
N ALA A 190 12.14 -7.65 3.74
CA ALA A 190 12.17 -8.03 5.16
C ALA A 190 10.93 -7.52 5.92
N THR A 191 10.50 -6.29 5.64
CA THR A 191 9.28 -5.72 6.23
C THR A 191 8.03 -6.48 5.79
N TRP A 192 7.90 -6.78 4.50
CA TRP A 192 6.80 -7.60 3.96
C TRP A 192 6.77 -8.99 4.60
N GLN A 193 7.93 -9.65 4.70
CA GLN A 193 8.04 -10.96 5.31
C GLN A 193 7.70 -10.93 6.80
N GLY A 194 8.12 -9.90 7.52
CA GLY A 194 7.75 -9.69 8.93
C GLY A 194 6.24 -9.57 9.12
N LEU A 195 5.55 -8.77 8.30
CA LEU A 195 4.10 -8.59 8.37
C LEU A 195 3.33 -9.89 8.04
N THR A 196 3.75 -10.62 7.03
CA THR A 196 3.11 -11.90 6.63
C THR A 196 3.41 -13.02 7.64
N LEU A 197 4.59 -13.01 8.27
CA LEU A 197 4.94 -13.91 9.37
C LEU A 197 4.06 -13.65 10.60
N LEU A 198 3.81 -12.38 10.96
CA LEU A 198 2.87 -12.03 12.03
C LEU A 198 1.47 -12.60 11.75
N CYS A 199 1.00 -12.54 10.51
CA CYS A 199 -0.27 -13.16 10.11
C CYS A 199 -0.24 -14.69 10.34
N ALA A 200 0.84 -15.37 9.95
CA ALA A 200 1.01 -16.80 10.16
C ALA A 200 1.05 -17.18 11.65
N ILE A 201 1.74 -16.40 12.49
CA ILE A 201 1.79 -16.60 13.94
C ILE A 201 0.40 -16.45 14.56
N VAL A 202 -0.38 -15.44 14.16
CA VAL A 202 -1.76 -15.26 14.63
C VAL A 202 -2.64 -16.45 14.24
N LEU A 203 -2.53 -16.94 13.00
CA LEU A 203 -3.26 -18.13 12.55
C LEU A 203 -2.88 -19.39 13.33
N LEU A 204 -1.58 -19.59 13.60
CA LEU A 204 -1.08 -20.68 14.41
C LEU A 204 -1.64 -20.61 15.84
N TYR A 205 -1.56 -19.43 16.47
CA TYR A 205 -2.10 -19.20 17.80
C TYR A 205 -3.60 -19.49 17.86
N MET A 206 -4.39 -19.00 16.89
CA MET A 206 -5.83 -19.29 16.82
C MET A 206 -6.13 -20.78 16.72
N ARG A 207 -5.29 -21.55 16.01
CA ARG A 207 -5.46 -23.00 15.85
C ARG A 207 -5.15 -23.74 17.16
N ILE A 208 -4.09 -23.35 17.87
CA ILE A 208 -3.70 -23.93 19.17
C ILE A 208 -4.70 -23.53 20.27
N ALA A 209 -5.14 -22.28 20.31
CA ALA A 209 -6.10 -21.82 21.32
C ALA A 209 -7.45 -22.55 21.20
N LYS A 210 -7.91 -22.83 19.98
CA LYS A 210 -9.16 -23.56 19.72
C LYS A 210 -9.10 -25.02 20.19
N SER A 211 -7.92 -25.66 20.22
CA SER A 211 -7.78 -27.04 20.70
C SER A 211 -7.89 -27.16 22.23
N ARG A 212 -7.58 -26.09 22.98
CA ARG A 212 -7.69 -26.07 24.45
C ARG A 212 -9.14 -25.98 24.97
N THR A 213 -10.09 -25.51 24.16
CA THR A 213 -11.50 -25.33 24.56
C THR A 213 -12.42 -26.54 24.33
N ARG A 214 -11.88 -27.76 24.18
CA ARG A 214 -12.67 -29.00 24.29
C ARG A 214 -12.14 -29.92 25.40
N PRO A 215 -12.37 -29.62 26.68
CA PRO A 215 -12.42 -30.63 27.72
C PRO A 215 -13.89 -31.01 27.97
N TYR A 216 -14.26 -32.26 27.64
CA TYR A 216 -15.52 -32.95 27.94
C TYR A 216 -16.76 -32.60 27.09
N ALA A 217 -16.98 -33.42 26.06
CA ALA A 217 -18.31 -33.85 25.61
C ALA A 217 -18.31 -35.38 25.59
#